data_AF-A0A4R2L0N3-F1
#
_entry.id   AF-A0A4R2L0N3-F1
#
_cell.length_a   1.000
_cell.length_b   1.000
_cell.length_c   1.000
_cell.angle_alpha   90.00
_cell.angle_beta   90.00
_cell.angle_gamma   90.00
#
_symmetry.space_group_name_H-M   'P 1'
#
loop_
_entity.id
_entity.type
_entity.pdbx_description
1 polymer ?
#
loop_
_entity_poly.entity_id
_entity_poly.type
_entity_poly.pdbx_seq_one_letter_code
_entity_poly.pdbx_strand_id
1 'polypeptide(L)' 'MNIRVHFPKTQEGQELLRERIAEVHVNMIKEHIEKQQIDQEEKIKIWEGVKSEIKRRAKEGGEK' A
#
# COMPACT_ATOMS: atom_id res chain seq x y z
N MET A 1 5.49 13.94 26.09
CA MET A 1 6.52 13.35 25.21
C MET A 1 6.43 14.05 23.86
N ASN A 2 7.48 14.74 23.43
CA ASN A 2 7.48 15.46 22.15
C ASN A 2 8.27 14.64 21.12
N ILE A 3 7.59 14.11 20.11
CA ILE A 3 8.20 13.37 19.01
C ILE A 3 8.54 14.37 17.90
N ARG A 4 9.81 14.46 17.50
CA ARG A 4 10.21 15.17 16.28
C ARG A 4 10.46 14.16 15.17
N VAL A 5 9.81 14.36 14.02
CA VAL A 5 9.97 13.51 12.84
C VAL A 5 10.93 14.21 11.87
N HIS A 6 11.93 13.47 11.40
CA HIS A 6 12.88 13.95 10.40
C HIS A 6 12.69 13.17 9.10
N PHE A 7 12.33 13.89 8.04
CA PHE A 7 12.22 13.31 6.71
C PHE A 7 13.59 13.31 6.00
N PRO A 8 13.88 12.29 5.18
CA PRO A 8 15.07 12.27 4.35
C PRO A 8 15.06 13.46 3.39
N LYS A 9 16.24 14.01 3.10
CA LYS A 9 16.38 15.18 2.21
C LYS A 9 16.97 14.83 0.85
N THR A 10 17.62 13.68 0.74
CA THR A 10 18.21 13.19 -0.51
C THR A 10 17.14 12.53 -1.37
N GLN A 11 17.34 12.52 -2.69
CA GLN A 11 16.44 11.84 -3.61
C GLN A 11 16.36 10.33 -3.31
N GLU A 12 17.50 9.67 -3.11
CA GLU A 12 17.57 8.26 -2.71
C GLU A 12 16.80 7.99 -1.42
N GLY A 13 16.95 8.85 -0.40
CA GLY A 13 16.23 8.70 0.85
C GLY A 13 14.71 8.90 0.69
N GLN A 14 14.29 9.78 -0.22
CA GLN A 14 12.88 9.96 -0.57
C GLN A 14 12.33 8.75 -1.34
N GLU A 15 13.12 8.12 -2.21
CA GLU A 15 12.77 6.89 -2.92
C GLU A 15 12.56 5.73 -1.94
N LEU A 16 13.53 5.49 -1.04
CA LEU A 16 13.43 4.50 0.04
C LEU A 16 12.21 4.74 0.94
N LEU A 17 11.93 6.00 1.29
CA LEU A 17 10.75 6.33 2.08
C LEU A 17 9.47 5.97 1.34
N ARG A 18 9.37 6.27 0.04
CA ARG A 18 8.20 5.91 -0.78
C ARG A 18 8.00 4.40 -0.85
N GLU A 19 9.08 3.64 -1.06
CA GLU A 19 9.03 2.17 -1.05
C GLU A 19 8.54 1.63 0.29
N ARG A 20 9.06 2.17 1.40
CA ARG A 20 8.67 1.74 2.73
C ARG A 20 7.20 2.07 3.05
N ILE A 21 6.72 3.25 2.62
CA ILE A 21 5.31 3.62 2.74
C ILE A 21 4.43 2.65 1.94
N ALA A 22 4.83 2.33 0.70
CA ALA A 22 4.09 1.39 -0.14
C ALA A 22 4.02 -0.01 0.50
N GLU A 23 5.12 -0.49 1.07
CA GLU A 23 5.17 -1.77 1.79
C GLU A 23 4.23 -1.77 3.00
N VAL A 24 4.26 -0.72 3.82
CA VAL A 24 3.37 -0.58 4.98
C VAL A 24 1.90 -0.58 4.55
N HIS A 25 1.56 0.16 3.49
CA HIS A 25 0.19 0.19 2.97
C HIS A 25 -0.26 -1.20 2.49
N VAL A 26 0.59 -1.94 1.78
CA VAL A 26 0.29 -3.32 1.34
C VAL A 26 0.05 -4.23 2.53
N ASN A 27 0.88 -4.14 3.57
CA ASN A 27 0.75 -4.96 4.76
C ASN A 27 -0.53 -4.63 5.54
N MET A 28 -0.89 -3.36 5.67
CA MET A 28 -2.15 -2.93 6.29
C MET A 28 -3.36 -3.50 5.56
N ILE A 29 -3.34 -3.51 4.22
CA ILE A 29 -4.43 -4.08 3.41
C ILE A 29 -4.54 -5.59 3.65
N LYS A 30 -3.41 -6.31 3.64
CA LYS A 30 -3.40 -7.76 3.89
C LYS A 30 -3.95 -8.08 5.27
N GLU A 31 -3.46 -7.40 6.31
CA GLU A 31 -3.91 -7.59 7.68
C GLU A 31 -5.41 -7.29 7.82
N HIS A 32 -5.90 -6.26 7.13
CA HIS A 32 -7.33 -5.95 7.11
C HIS A 32 -8.16 -7.07 6.48
N ILE A 33 -7.71 -7.64 5.37
CA ILE A 33 -8.39 -8.77 4.69
C ILE A 33 -8.35 -10.02 5.58
N GLU A 34 -7.21 -10.31 6.22
CA GLU A 34 -7.07 -11.48 7.08
C GLU A 34 -8.02 -11.46 8.27
N LYS A 35 -8.26 -10.28 8.86
CA LYS A 35 -9.19 -10.08 9.99
C LYS A 35 -10.66 -10.27 9.62
N GLN A 36 -11.02 -10.31 8.34
CA GLN A 36 -12.40 -10.54 7.92
C GLN A 36 -12.81 -11.99 8.19
N GLN A 37 -14.03 -12.19 8.72
CA GLN A 37 -14.63 -13.51 8.96
C GLN A 37 -15.30 -14.06 7.68
N ILE A 38 -14.50 -14.19 6.63
CA ILE A 38 -14.90 -14.73 5.32
C ILE A 38 -14.01 -15.91 4.96
N ASP A 39 -14.43 -16.71 3.98
CA ASP A 39 -13.64 -17.85 3.55
C ASP A 39 -12.32 -17.41 2.85
N GLN A 40 -11.39 -18.35 2.72
CA GLN A 40 -10.09 -18.06 2.13
C GLN A 40 -10.19 -17.70 0.64
N GLU A 41 -11.17 -18.25 -0.08
CA GLU A 41 -11.35 -17.99 -1.51
C GLU A 41 -11.85 -16.55 -1.75
N GLU A 42 -12.76 -16.07 -0.91
CA GLU A 42 -13.24 -14.70 -0.87
C GLU A 42 -12.12 -13.72 -0.53
N LYS A 43 -11.25 -14.06 0.44
CA LYS A 43 -10.05 -13.24 0.74
C LYS A 43 -9.15 -13.08 -0.47
N ILE A 44 -8.94 -14.16 -1.23
CA ILE A 44 -8.14 -14.14 -2.46
C ILE A 44 -8.82 -13.26 -3.52
N LYS A 45 -10.14 -13.39 -3.71
CA LYS A 45 -10.91 -12.56 -4.66
C LYS A 45 -10.81 -11.08 -4.32
N ILE A 46 -10.95 -10.71 -3.04
CA ILE A 46 -10.79 -9.32 -2.59
C ILE A 46 -9.37 -8.82 -2.87
N TRP A 47 -8.35 -9.61 -2.56
CA TRP A 47 -6.95 -9.25 -2.81
C TRP A 47 -6.64 -9.02 -4.30
N GLU A 48 -7.13 -9.89 -5.19
CA GLU A 48 -6.99 -9.72 -6.64
C GLU A 48 -7.77 -8.50 -7.16
N GLY A 49 -8.94 -8.21 -6.58
CA GLY A 49 -9.70 -7.00 -6.85
C GLY A 49 -8.91 -5.74 -6.49
N VAL A 50 -8.28 -5.70 -5.31
CA VAL A 50 -7.43 -4.59 -4.87
C VAL A 50 -6.24 -4.40 -5.81
N LYS A 51 -5.54 -5.47 -6.20
CA LYS A 51 -4.43 -5.37 -7.18
C LYS A 51 -4.89 -4.77 -8.50
N SER A 52 -6.04 -5.20 -9.00
CA SER A 52 -6.59 -4.75 -10.27
C SER A 52 -6.95 -3.27 -10.22
N GLU A 53 -7.56 -2.82 -9.13
CA GLU A 53 -7.90 -1.42 -8.90
C GLU A 53 -6.66 -0.53 -8.78
N ILE A 54 -5.62 -0.98 -8.07
CA ILE A 54 -4.33 -0.26 -7.99
C ILE A 54 -3.72 -0.10 -9.39
N LYS A 55 -3.70 -1.18 -10.19
CA LYS A 55 -3.20 -1.13 -11.57
C LYS A 55 -4.01 -0.18 -12.45
N ARG A 56 -5.35 -0.19 -12.30
CA ARG A 56 -6.25 0.72 -13.03
C ARG A 56 -5.94 2.18 -12.71
N ARG A 57 -5.86 2.53 -11.42
CA ARG A 57 -5.53 3.89 -10.99
C ARG A 57 -4.12 4.33 -11.40
N ALA A 58 -3.15 3.41 -11.39
CA ALA A 58 -1.80 3.72 -11.85
C ALA A 58 -1.77 4.07 -13.34
N LYS A 59 -2.61 3.42 -14.16
CA LYS A 59 -2.78 3.75 -15.58
C LYS A 59 -3.49 5.09 -15.78
N GLU A 60 -4.61 5.30 -15.09
CA GLU A 60 -5.39 6.54 -15.19
C GLU A 60 -4.67 7.78 -14.64
N GLY A 61 -3.81 7.59 -13.64
CA GLY A 61 -2.96 8.65 -13.08
C GLY A 61 -1.69 8.93 -13.89
N GLY A 62 -1.34 8.06 -14.86
CA GLY A 62 -0.18 8.21 -15.74
C GLY A 62 -0.46 8.97 -17.05
N GLU A 63 -1.72 9.31 -17.32
CA GLU A 63 -2.16 10.09 -18.50
C GLU A 63 -2.28 11.61 -18.23
N LYS A 64 -1.75 12.10 -17.11
CA LYS A 64 -1.71 13.55 -16.78
C LYS A 64 -0.29 14.09 -16.69
#